data_AF-A0A252CQ04-F1
#
_entry.id   AF-A0A252CQ04-F1
#
_cell.length_a   1.000
_cell.length_b   1.000
_cell.length_c   1.000
_cell.angle_alpha   90.00
_cell.angle_beta   90.00
_cell.angle_gamma   90.00
#
_symmetry.space_group_name_H-M   'P 1'
#
loop_
_entity.id
_entity.type
_entity.pdbx_description
1 polymer ?
#
loop_
_entity_poly.entity_id
_entity_poly.type
_entity_poly.pdbx_seq_one_letter_code
_entity_poly.pdbx_strand_id
1 'polypeptide(L)'
;MTITRIIDFPSFDESRNGVVVMVEPYSQTEQMQQVVYRILDANLDRAREGLRIIEEWCRFGLNNAQLTGECKRLRQEIAHWHTAELRAARDTPGDAGTELTHPQEEQRTSIKALLQANFCRVQEAMRVLEEYGKLHHSEMGKAFKQMRYQVYNLESNLLGYQRHQLLWRSRLYLVTSPSENLLTTVEAALKGGLTLLQYRDKTADDAIRLEQAKKLRQLCHLYGALFIINDRVDLALAVDADGVHLGQQDMPIDIARQLLGSHRLIGRSTTNFEEMQGAITEGADYIGVGPVYETPTKAGKPAAGLEYVSYAAKNCPIPWFAIGGIDANNINDVIDAGADRIAVVRSLMQAEQPTLVTQYLLSQMNRIKPES
;
A
#
# COMPACT_ATOMS: atom_id res chain seq x y z
N MET A 1 41.39 47.13 20.30
CA MET A 1 42.43 46.09 20.18
C MET A 1 42.77 45.97 18.71
N THR A 2 44.05 46.13 18.44
CA THR A 2 44.71 46.44 17.16
C THR A 2 44.84 45.19 16.25
N ILE A 3 45.25 45.43 14.98
CA ILE A 3 46.00 44.53 14.05
C ILE A 3 45.12 43.78 13.02
N THR A 4 45.33 43.80 11.68
CA THR A 4 46.30 44.47 10.78
C THR A 4 45.79 44.33 9.33
N ARG A 5 45.92 45.40 8.53
CA ARG A 5 45.88 45.37 7.06
C ARG A 5 47.11 44.60 6.57
N ILE A 6 46.93 43.51 5.84
CA ILE A 6 48.03 42.90 5.08
C ILE A 6 48.14 43.66 3.76
N ILE A 7 49.34 44.20 3.57
CA ILE A 7 49.80 44.94 2.41
C ILE A 7 50.33 43.90 1.42
N ASP A 8 49.78 43.85 0.21
CA ASP A 8 50.34 43.06 -0.88
C ASP A 8 51.63 43.74 -1.37
N PHE A 9 52.73 42.98 -1.35
CA PHE A 9 53.96 43.34 -2.05
C PHE A 9 54.08 42.46 -3.30
N PRO A 10 54.35 43.04 -4.48
CA PRO A 10 54.73 42.24 -5.64
C PRO A 10 56.20 41.82 -5.50
N SER A 11 56.46 40.52 -5.50
CA SER A 11 57.80 39.97 -5.72
C SER A 11 58.15 40.13 -7.21
N PHE A 12 59.17 40.95 -7.49
CA PHE A 12 59.81 41.02 -8.81
C PHE A 12 60.67 39.75 -9.02
N ASP A 13 60.45 39.04 -10.14
CA ASP A 13 61.38 38.06 -10.69
C ASP A 13 61.98 38.65 -11.97
N GLU A 14 63.24 39.08 -11.89
CA GLU A 14 64.06 39.48 -13.04
C GLU A 14 64.77 38.27 -13.67
N SER A 15 64.05 37.23 -14.11
CA SER A 15 64.65 36.23 -14.98
C SER A 15 63.65 35.31 -15.70
N ARG A 16 63.22 35.73 -16.90
CA ARG A 16 62.98 34.91 -18.13
C ARG A 16 61.76 35.41 -18.90
N ASN A 17 61.97 35.63 -20.20
CA ASN A 17 60.91 35.72 -21.20
C ASN A 17 59.98 34.50 -21.11
N GLY A 18 58.73 34.71 -20.73
CA GLY A 18 57.69 33.70 -20.77
C GLY A 18 56.35 34.37 -20.53
N VAL A 19 55.43 34.24 -21.49
CA VAL A 19 54.07 34.77 -21.42
C VAL A 19 53.45 34.41 -20.07
N VAL A 20 53.09 35.41 -19.28
CA VAL A 20 52.20 35.23 -18.13
C VAL A 20 50.82 34.90 -18.70
N VAL A 21 50.52 33.62 -18.82
CA VAL A 21 49.13 33.19 -18.97
C VAL A 21 48.50 33.47 -17.60
N MET A 22 47.79 34.58 -17.52
CA MET A 22 46.88 34.86 -16.42
C MET A 22 45.79 33.79 -16.46
N VAL A 23 46.03 32.65 -15.80
CA VAL A 23 44.95 31.74 -15.43
C VAL A 23 44.23 32.48 -14.31
N GLU A 24 43.16 33.19 -14.64
CA GLU A 24 42.23 33.68 -13.62
C GLU A 24 41.85 32.48 -12.74
N PRO A 25 41.99 32.58 -11.41
CA PRO A 25 41.52 31.51 -10.55
C PRO A 25 40.01 31.52 -10.68
N TYR A 26 39.45 30.51 -11.38
CA TYR A 26 38.03 30.19 -11.32
C TYR A 26 37.58 30.37 -9.88
N SER A 27 36.69 31.34 -9.64
CA SER A 27 36.33 31.71 -8.28
C SER A 27 35.75 30.46 -7.60
N GLN A 28 36.13 30.18 -6.34
CA GLN A 28 35.61 29.02 -5.60
C GLN A 28 34.07 28.94 -5.64
N THR A 29 33.41 30.09 -5.82
CA THR A 29 31.97 30.23 -6.02
C THR A 29 31.46 29.59 -7.31
N GLU A 30 32.13 29.76 -8.45
CA GLU A 30 31.75 29.14 -9.73
C GLU A 30 31.94 27.63 -9.72
N GLN A 31 33.02 27.16 -9.10
CA GLN A 31 33.26 25.73 -8.92
C GLN A 31 32.19 25.08 -8.03
N MET A 32 31.82 25.76 -6.93
CA MET A 32 30.73 25.31 -6.06
C MET A 32 29.38 25.27 -6.79
N GLN A 33 29.10 26.28 -7.62
CA GLN A 33 27.88 26.35 -8.43
C GLN A 33 27.79 25.19 -9.43
N GLN A 34 28.90 24.84 -10.09
CA GLN A 34 28.96 23.67 -10.98
C GLN A 34 28.67 22.36 -10.24
N VAL A 35 29.17 22.20 -9.01
CA VAL A 35 28.86 21.03 -8.17
C VAL A 35 27.37 20.97 -7.83
N VAL A 36 26.76 22.10 -7.46
CA VAL A 36 25.30 22.16 -7.22
C VAL A 36 24.53 21.76 -8.47
N TYR A 37 24.94 22.21 -9.65
CA TYR A 37 24.26 21.86 -10.91
C TYR A 37 24.33 20.36 -11.21
N ARG A 38 25.49 19.73 -11.00
CA ARG A 38 25.65 18.26 -11.11
C ARG A 38 24.72 17.51 -10.17
N ILE A 39 24.62 17.95 -8.91
CA ILE A 39 23.74 17.34 -7.90
C ILE A 39 22.28 17.45 -8.34
N LEU A 40 21.86 18.61 -8.84
CA LEU A 40 20.49 18.82 -9.32
C LEU A 40 20.19 17.99 -10.58
N ASP A 41 21.08 17.97 -11.58
CA ASP A 41 20.95 17.16 -12.80
C ASP A 41 20.72 15.68 -12.48
N ALA A 42 21.61 15.09 -11.66
CA ALA A 42 21.54 13.67 -11.32
C ALA A 42 20.24 13.30 -10.61
N ASN A 43 19.76 14.14 -9.69
CA ASN A 43 18.55 13.85 -8.92
C ASN A 43 17.25 14.14 -9.70
N LEU A 44 17.26 15.10 -10.64
CA LEU A 44 16.15 15.30 -11.56
C LEU A 44 15.93 14.07 -12.44
N ASP A 45 17.01 13.46 -12.96
CA ASP A 45 16.91 12.23 -13.74
C ASP A 45 16.49 11.03 -12.89
N ARG A 46 17.12 10.80 -11.72
CA ARG A 46 16.75 9.70 -10.80
C ARG A 46 15.27 9.74 -10.41
N ALA A 47 14.74 10.92 -10.08
CA ALA A 47 13.33 11.07 -9.74
C ALA A 47 12.42 10.73 -10.94
N ARG A 48 12.77 11.16 -12.15
CA ARG A 48 11.98 10.89 -13.37
C ARG A 48 12.04 9.43 -13.81
N GLU A 49 13.17 8.77 -13.63
CA GLU A 49 13.37 7.34 -13.92
C GLU A 49 12.62 6.46 -12.92
N GLY A 50 12.73 6.72 -11.63
CA GLY A 50 11.99 5.99 -10.60
C GLY A 50 10.48 6.12 -10.80
N LEU A 51 9.97 7.33 -11.08
CA LEU A 51 8.56 7.53 -11.42
C LEU A 51 8.16 6.85 -12.73
N ARG A 52 9.08 6.68 -13.69
CA ARG A 52 8.79 5.97 -14.94
C ARG A 52 8.51 4.50 -14.68
N ILE A 53 9.30 3.87 -13.81
CA ILE A 53 9.10 2.47 -13.42
C ILE A 53 7.72 2.29 -12.75
N ILE A 54 7.36 3.22 -11.84
CA ILE A 54 6.06 3.21 -11.16
C ILE A 54 4.91 3.42 -12.16
N GLU A 55 5.05 4.37 -13.09
CA GLU A 55 4.08 4.66 -14.16
C GLU A 55 3.77 3.41 -15.00
N GLU A 56 4.80 2.65 -15.39
CA GLU A 56 4.63 1.44 -16.20
C GLU A 56 3.83 0.36 -15.47
N TRP A 57 4.04 0.20 -14.15
CA TRP A 57 3.22 -0.72 -13.37
C TRP A 57 1.78 -0.25 -13.23
N CYS A 58 1.54 1.04 -12.99
CA CYS A 58 0.19 1.61 -12.98
C CYS A 58 -0.53 1.36 -14.32
N ARG A 59 0.19 1.49 -15.43
CA ARG A 59 -0.35 1.33 -16.78
C ARG A 59 -0.62 -0.12 -17.14
N PHE A 60 0.36 -1.00 -16.97
CA PHE A 60 0.28 -2.37 -17.48
C PHE A 60 -0.05 -3.41 -16.40
N GLY A 61 0.46 -3.21 -15.19
CA GLY A 61 0.16 -4.10 -14.06
C GLY A 61 -1.24 -3.88 -13.50
N LEU A 62 -1.62 -2.62 -13.31
CA LEU A 62 -2.90 -2.24 -12.70
C LEU A 62 -3.98 -1.85 -13.71
N ASN A 63 -3.63 -1.54 -14.96
CA ASN A 63 -4.53 -0.96 -15.96
C ASN A 63 -5.30 0.26 -15.41
N ASN A 64 -4.65 1.08 -14.58
CA ASN A 64 -5.27 2.20 -13.90
C ASN A 64 -4.86 3.54 -14.55
N ALA A 65 -5.79 4.13 -15.31
CA ALA A 65 -5.56 5.37 -16.05
C ALA A 65 -5.28 6.58 -15.13
N GLN A 66 -5.92 6.64 -13.96
CA GLN A 66 -5.75 7.74 -13.01
C GLN A 66 -4.33 7.76 -12.44
N LEU A 67 -3.87 6.66 -11.84
CA LEU A 67 -2.53 6.56 -11.26
C LEU A 67 -1.44 6.73 -12.33
N THR A 68 -1.69 6.23 -13.55
CA THR A 68 -0.80 6.45 -14.70
C THR A 68 -0.69 7.95 -15.02
N GLY A 69 -1.81 8.66 -15.05
CA GLY A 69 -1.86 10.11 -15.29
C GLY A 69 -1.13 10.90 -14.21
N GLU A 70 -1.28 10.52 -12.94
CA GLU A 70 -0.58 11.16 -11.81
C GLU A 70 0.95 11.00 -11.93
N CYS A 71 1.44 9.79 -12.21
CA CYS A 71 2.87 9.54 -12.41
C CYS A 71 3.42 10.35 -13.60
N LYS A 72 2.68 10.38 -14.71
CA LYS A 72 3.05 11.14 -15.91
C LYS A 72 3.13 12.64 -15.64
N ARG A 73 2.14 13.20 -14.94
CA ARG A 73 2.11 14.62 -14.58
C ARG A 73 3.30 15.00 -13.71
N LEU A 74 3.57 14.24 -12.64
CA LEU A 74 4.76 14.45 -11.79
C LEU A 74 6.06 14.42 -12.60
N ARG A 75 6.22 13.43 -13.49
CA ARG A 75 7.39 13.34 -14.38
C ARG A 75 7.55 14.56 -15.29
N GLN A 76 6.45 15.12 -15.80
CA GLN A 76 6.45 16.31 -16.64
C GLN A 76 6.79 17.57 -15.82
N GLU A 77 6.24 17.71 -14.61
CA GLU A 77 6.55 18.81 -13.70
C GLU A 77 8.04 18.80 -13.32
N ILE A 78 8.60 17.64 -12.98
CA ILE A 78 10.05 17.51 -12.68
C ILE A 78 10.88 17.88 -13.92
N ALA A 79 10.48 17.43 -15.11
CA ALA A 79 11.21 17.73 -16.35
C ALA A 79 11.31 19.23 -16.64
N HIS A 80 10.31 20.02 -16.21
CA HIS A 80 10.31 21.47 -16.39
C HIS A 80 11.45 22.17 -15.64
N TRP A 81 11.88 21.62 -14.52
CA TRP A 81 13.01 22.13 -13.73
C TRP A 81 14.38 21.76 -14.31
N HIS A 82 14.43 20.90 -15.32
CA HIS A 82 15.66 20.34 -15.85
C HIS A 82 16.17 21.14 -17.05
N THR A 83 16.71 22.33 -16.72
CA THR A 83 17.19 23.33 -17.68
C THR A 83 18.42 22.84 -18.46
N ALA A 84 18.72 23.51 -19.58
CA ALA A 84 19.90 23.21 -20.38
C ALA A 84 21.21 23.43 -19.60
N GLU A 85 21.25 24.42 -18.70
CA GLU A 85 22.40 24.73 -17.84
C GLU A 85 22.72 23.59 -16.88
N LEU A 86 21.70 23.03 -16.22
CA LEU A 86 21.88 21.88 -15.33
C LEU A 86 22.37 20.65 -16.12
N ARG A 87 21.80 20.40 -17.31
CA ARG A 87 22.23 19.29 -18.17
C ARG A 87 23.67 19.44 -18.64
N ALA A 88 24.11 20.67 -18.92
CA ALA A 88 25.46 20.95 -19.38
C ALA A 88 26.53 20.72 -18.31
N ALA A 89 26.14 20.76 -17.02
CA ALA A 89 27.04 20.48 -15.91
C ALA A 89 27.35 18.98 -15.73
N ARG A 90 26.65 18.08 -16.45
CA ARG A 90 26.80 16.63 -16.32
C ARG A 90 28.22 16.16 -16.60
N ASP A 91 28.76 15.35 -15.70
CA ASP A 91 30.09 14.76 -15.81
C ASP A 91 30.05 13.31 -15.31
N THR A 92 29.41 12.45 -16.11
CA THR A 92 29.28 11.01 -15.80
C THR A 92 30.62 10.28 -15.68
N PRO A 93 31.65 10.55 -16.51
CA PRO A 93 32.95 9.89 -16.38
C PRO A 93 33.73 10.30 -15.12
N GLY A 94 33.52 11.53 -14.63
CA GLY A 94 34.16 12.07 -13.42
C GLY A 94 33.34 11.93 -12.14
N ASP A 95 32.16 11.29 -12.19
CA ASP A 95 31.32 11.06 -11.01
C ASP A 95 31.95 9.99 -10.10
N ALA A 96 32.31 10.38 -8.87
CA ALA A 96 32.76 9.43 -7.87
C ALA A 96 31.62 8.50 -7.45
N GLY A 97 31.89 7.19 -7.40
CA GLY A 97 30.96 6.19 -6.88
C GLY A 97 30.06 5.50 -7.93
N THR A 98 30.35 5.64 -9.22
CA THR A 98 29.67 4.89 -10.30
C THR A 98 29.84 3.38 -10.21
N GLU A 99 30.90 2.91 -9.54
CA GLU A 99 31.19 1.49 -9.30
C GLU A 99 30.64 0.96 -7.96
N LEU A 100 30.04 1.83 -7.13
CA LEU A 100 29.49 1.41 -5.84
C LEU A 100 28.14 0.70 -6.07
N THR A 101 28.13 -0.60 -5.88
CA THR A 101 26.92 -1.43 -5.93
C THR A 101 26.64 -2.03 -4.56
N HIS A 102 25.37 -2.14 -4.18
CA HIS A 102 24.98 -2.92 -3.01
C HIS A 102 24.44 -4.30 -3.45
N PRO A 103 24.75 -5.42 -2.78
CA PRO A 103 24.26 -6.75 -3.19
C PRO A 103 22.73 -6.84 -3.27
N GLN A 104 22.01 -6.04 -2.48
CA GLN A 104 20.55 -5.95 -2.55
C GLN A 104 20.04 -5.21 -3.80
N GLU A 105 20.90 -4.60 -4.62
CA GLU A 105 20.52 -3.98 -5.90
C GLU A 105 20.44 -4.98 -7.05
N GLU A 106 21.13 -6.12 -6.94
CA GLU A 106 21.20 -7.13 -8.00
C GLU A 106 19.93 -7.96 -8.13
N GLN A 107 19.15 -8.11 -7.04
CA GLN A 107 17.94 -8.92 -7.02
C GLN A 107 16.73 -8.15 -6.49
N ARG A 108 15.59 -8.34 -7.16
CA ARG A 108 14.27 -7.89 -6.68
C ARG A 108 13.39 -9.13 -6.52
N THR A 109 12.87 -9.34 -5.32
CA THR A 109 12.14 -10.56 -4.96
C THR A 109 10.65 -10.52 -5.31
N SER A 110 10.09 -9.34 -5.58
CA SER A 110 8.68 -9.16 -5.95
C SER A 110 8.43 -7.80 -6.60
N ILE A 111 7.26 -7.65 -7.24
CA ILE A 111 6.79 -6.35 -7.73
C ILE A 111 6.63 -5.34 -6.59
N LYS A 112 6.15 -5.76 -5.42
CA LYS A 112 6.04 -4.88 -4.24
C LYS A 112 7.41 -4.32 -3.85
N ALA A 113 8.43 -5.18 -3.77
CA ALA A 113 9.80 -4.76 -3.46
C ALA A 113 10.38 -3.83 -4.54
N LEU A 114 10.10 -4.10 -5.82
CA LEU A 114 10.50 -3.22 -6.92
C LEU A 114 9.88 -1.82 -6.79
N LEU A 115 8.58 -1.74 -6.55
CA LEU A 115 7.87 -0.45 -6.44
C LEU A 115 8.33 0.32 -5.20
N GLN A 116 8.44 -0.34 -4.05
CA GLN A 116 8.88 0.30 -2.80
C GLN A 116 10.30 0.87 -2.95
N ALA A 117 11.24 0.12 -3.53
CA ALA A 117 12.59 0.61 -3.78
C ALA A 117 12.60 1.85 -4.69
N ASN A 118 11.75 1.89 -5.72
CA ASN A 118 11.65 3.05 -6.60
C ASN A 118 10.95 4.24 -5.94
N PHE A 119 9.93 4.03 -5.10
CA PHE A 119 9.34 5.10 -4.30
C PHE A 119 10.37 5.72 -3.36
N CYS A 120 11.16 4.91 -2.64
CA CYS A 120 12.24 5.41 -1.79
C CYS A 120 13.25 6.25 -2.58
N ARG A 121 13.74 5.74 -3.73
CA ARG A 121 14.69 6.46 -4.58
C ARG A 121 14.13 7.79 -5.10
N VAL A 122 12.86 7.84 -5.50
CA VAL A 122 12.20 9.09 -5.92
C VAL A 122 12.11 10.07 -4.75
N GLN A 123 11.74 9.60 -3.56
CA GLN A 123 11.61 10.43 -2.37
C GLN A 123 12.96 10.98 -1.91
N GLU A 124 14.02 10.17 -1.93
CA GLU A 124 15.41 10.59 -1.68
C GLU A 124 15.86 11.65 -2.68
N ALA A 125 15.68 11.40 -3.98
CA ALA A 125 16.02 12.36 -5.03
C ALA A 125 15.26 13.68 -4.84
N MET A 126 13.94 13.63 -4.58
CA MET A 126 13.14 14.83 -4.30
C MET A 126 13.60 15.57 -3.05
N ARG A 127 14.09 14.86 -2.02
CA ARG A 127 14.63 15.49 -0.82
C ARG A 127 15.92 16.24 -1.13
N VAL A 128 16.79 15.69 -1.97
CA VAL A 128 18.00 16.38 -2.45
C VAL A 128 17.62 17.62 -3.26
N LEU A 129 16.66 17.50 -4.19
CA LEU A 129 16.17 18.61 -5.01
C LEU A 129 15.49 19.71 -4.18
N GLU A 130 14.77 19.34 -3.13
CA GLU A 130 14.17 20.28 -2.18
C GLU A 130 15.24 21.14 -1.49
N GLU A 131 16.34 20.53 -1.01
CA GLU A 131 17.36 21.22 -0.23
C GLU A 131 18.38 21.95 -1.12
N TYR A 132 18.99 21.28 -2.10
CA TYR A 132 19.94 21.91 -3.02
C TYR A 132 19.25 22.90 -3.96
N GLY A 133 17.98 22.69 -4.30
CA GLY A 133 17.22 23.62 -5.15
C GLY A 133 17.13 25.01 -4.53
N LYS A 134 17.16 25.15 -3.20
CA LYS A 134 17.17 26.46 -2.51
C LYS A 134 18.42 27.29 -2.81
N LEU A 135 19.53 26.65 -3.18
CA LEU A 135 20.78 27.31 -3.58
C LEU A 135 20.76 27.75 -5.04
N HIS A 136 19.86 27.19 -5.87
CA HIS A 136 19.76 27.49 -7.29
C HIS A 136 18.59 28.43 -7.63
N HIS A 137 17.39 28.13 -7.12
CA HIS A 137 16.18 28.90 -7.37
C HIS A 137 15.18 28.74 -6.22
N SER A 138 14.77 29.85 -5.59
CA SER A 138 13.93 29.83 -4.37
C SER A 138 12.61 29.07 -4.52
N GLU A 139 12.00 29.11 -5.70
CA GLU A 139 10.75 28.37 -5.99
C GLU A 139 10.97 26.85 -6.18
N MET A 140 12.17 26.42 -6.56
CA MET A 140 12.47 25.00 -6.78
C MET A 140 12.30 24.22 -5.48
N GLY A 141 12.86 24.73 -4.37
CA GLY A 141 12.70 24.10 -3.06
C GLY A 141 11.24 23.94 -2.63
N LYS A 142 10.39 24.94 -2.88
CA LYS A 142 8.96 24.86 -2.57
C LYS A 142 8.25 23.83 -3.46
N ALA A 143 8.55 23.81 -4.75
CA ALA A 143 7.96 22.88 -5.70
C ALA A 143 8.30 21.42 -5.33
N PHE A 144 9.57 21.12 -5.04
CA PHE A 144 9.98 19.76 -4.67
C PHE A 144 9.49 19.32 -3.30
N LYS A 145 9.29 20.26 -2.35
CA LYS A 145 8.57 19.96 -1.11
C LYS A 145 7.14 19.48 -1.40
N GLN A 146 6.39 20.18 -2.26
CA GLN A 146 5.02 19.82 -2.62
C GLN A 146 4.96 18.50 -3.40
N MET A 147 5.82 18.33 -4.41
CA MET A 147 5.89 17.09 -5.19
C MET A 147 6.24 15.88 -4.32
N ARG A 148 7.09 16.04 -3.29
CA ARG A 148 7.41 14.96 -2.35
C ARG A 148 6.18 14.47 -1.59
N TYR A 149 5.30 15.37 -1.15
CA TYR A 149 4.01 14.99 -0.56
C TYR A 149 3.10 14.26 -1.57
N GLN A 150 3.07 14.71 -2.83
CA GLN A 150 2.31 14.03 -3.88
C GLN A 150 2.83 12.60 -4.12
N VAL A 151 4.14 12.38 -4.05
CA VAL A 151 4.73 11.03 -4.16
C VAL A 151 4.36 10.15 -2.97
N TYR A 152 4.32 10.67 -1.74
CA TYR A 152 3.83 9.92 -0.58
C TYR A 152 2.36 9.50 -0.75
N ASN A 153 1.51 10.41 -1.25
CA ASN A 153 0.12 10.09 -1.53
C ASN A 153 -0.01 9.05 -2.64
N LEU A 154 0.78 9.16 -3.72
CA LEU A 154 0.81 8.20 -4.82
C LEU A 154 1.20 6.80 -4.34
N GLU A 155 2.26 6.68 -3.54
CA GLU A 155 2.68 5.41 -2.93
C GLU A 155 1.55 4.77 -2.13
N SER A 156 0.93 5.60 -1.26
CA SER A 156 -0.10 5.14 -0.36
C SER A 156 -1.37 4.73 -1.11
N ASN A 157 -1.78 5.49 -2.13
CA ASN A 157 -2.91 5.18 -3.01
C ASN A 157 -2.69 3.86 -3.77
N LEU A 158 -1.47 3.63 -4.27
CA LEU A 158 -1.14 2.41 -5.01
C LEU A 158 -1.26 1.16 -4.11
N LEU A 159 -0.78 1.26 -2.87
CA LEU A 159 -0.90 0.18 -1.88
C LEU A 159 -2.36 -0.07 -1.49
N GLY A 160 -3.14 0.99 -1.26
CA GLY A 160 -4.58 0.87 -1.00
C GLY A 160 -5.32 0.20 -2.16
N TYR A 161 -5.04 0.60 -3.40
CA TYR A 161 -5.69 0.07 -4.59
C TYR A 161 -5.57 -1.45 -4.72
N GLN A 162 -4.39 -2.02 -4.43
CA GLN A 162 -4.19 -3.47 -4.47
C GLN A 162 -5.07 -4.22 -3.47
N ARG A 163 -5.18 -3.70 -2.23
CA ARG A 163 -6.04 -4.32 -1.20
C ARG A 163 -7.51 -4.28 -1.61
N HIS A 164 -7.98 -3.13 -2.09
CA HIS A 164 -9.36 -3.00 -2.57
C HIS A 164 -9.63 -3.94 -3.75
N GLN A 165 -8.74 -4.04 -4.72
CA GLN A 165 -8.93 -4.94 -5.87
C GLN A 165 -9.03 -6.42 -5.42
N LEU A 166 -8.19 -6.83 -4.47
CA LEU A 166 -8.24 -8.18 -3.92
C LEU A 166 -9.53 -8.43 -3.12
N LEU A 167 -9.99 -7.44 -2.35
CA LEU A 167 -11.28 -7.48 -1.64
C LEU A 167 -12.45 -7.66 -2.62
N TRP A 168 -12.50 -6.86 -3.69
CA TRP A 168 -13.52 -6.94 -4.74
C TRP A 168 -13.54 -8.31 -5.43
N ARG A 169 -12.38 -8.94 -5.62
CA ARG A 169 -12.24 -10.27 -6.25
C ARG A 169 -12.48 -11.43 -5.30
N SER A 170 -12.40 -11.21 -3.99
CA SER A 170 -12.55 -12.26 -2.99
C SER A 170 -13.99 -12.75 -2.93
N ARG A 171 -14.19 -14.05 -3.20
CA ARG A 171 -15.51 -14.72 -3.19
C ARG A 171 -15.80 -15.46 -1.89
N LEU A 172 -14.75 -15.88 -1.21
CA LEU A 172 -14.83 -16.64 0.03
C LEU A 172 -14.00 -15.95 1.10
N TYR A 173 -14.63 -15.74 2.25
CA TYR A 173 -14.04 -15.12 3.43
C TYR A 173 -14.05 -16.11 4.59
N LEU A 174 -12.87 -16.49 5.09
CA LEU A 174 -12.78 -17.31 6.30
C LEU A 174 -12.66 -16.41 7.53
N VAL A 175 -13.54 -16.62 8.50
CA VAL A 175 -13.41 -16.06 9.84
C VAL A 175 -12.98 -17.17 10.79
N THR A 176 -11.83 -17.00 11.44
CA THR A 176 -11.28 -18.06 12.31
C THR A 176 -12.09 -18.21 13.60
N SER A 177 -11.95 -19.36 14.22
CA SER A 177 -12.29 -19.60 15.62
C SER A 177 -11.08 -20.22 16.35
N PRO A 178 -10.96 -20.08 17.67
CA PRO A 178 -9.88 -20.73 18.43
C PRO A 178 -9.81 -22.23 18.12
N SER A 179 -8.61 -22.72 17.82
CA SER A 179 -8.34 -24.12 17.48
C SER A 179 -6.84 -24.41 17.67
N GLU A 180 -6.51 -25.60 18.17
CA GLU A 180 -5.11 -26.06 18.26
C GLU A 180 -4.48 -26.19 16.87
N ASN A 181 -5.29 -26.50 15.86
CA ASN A 181 -4.88 -26.67 14.46
C ASN A 181 -5.09 -25.40 13.62
N LEU A 182 -5.10 -24.21 14.24
CA LEU A 182 -5.42 -22.94 13.56
C LEU A 182 -4.54 -22.70 12.33
N LEU A 183 -3.22 -22.76 12.47
CA LEU A 183 -2.29 -22.46 11.37
C LEU A 183 -2.38 -23.49 10.23
N THR A 184 -2.45 -24.77 10.56
CA THR A 184 -2.54 -25.85 9.56
C THR A 184 -3.86 -25.81 8.81
N THR A 185 -4.97 -25.51 9.49
CA THR A 185 -6.30 -25.35 8.89
C THR A 185 -6.34 -24.14 7.95
N VAL A 186 -5.81 -22.99 8.38
CA VAL A 186 -5.73 -21.79 7.56
C VAL A 186 -4.83 -22.02 6.35
N GLU A 187 -3.67 -22.66 6.51
CA GLU A 187 -2.78 -22.97 5.38
C GLU A 187 -3.47 -23.87 4.35
N ALA A 188 -4.18 -24.90 4.80
CA ALA A 188 -4.95 -25.76 3.93
C ALA A 188 -6.05 -24.97 3.18
N ALA A 189 -6.74 -24.06 3.85
CA ALA A 189 -7.71 -23.18 3.21
C ALA A 189 -7.06 -22.26 2.16
N LEU A 190 -5.89 -21.67 2.45
CA LEU A 190 -5.13 -20.85 1.51
C LEU A 190 -4.66 -21.65 0.28
N LYS A 191 -4.17 -22.88 0.46
CA LYS A 191 -3.85 -23.82 -0.63
C LYS A 191 -5.07 -24.14 -1.50
N GLY A 192 -6.27 -24.14 -0.90
CA GLY A 192 -7.54 -24.31 -1.61
C GLY A 192 -7.98 -23.09 -2.41
N GLY A 193 -7.29 -21.94 -2.32
CA GLY A 193 -7.58 -20.72 -3.06
C GLY A 193 -8.27 -19.61 -2.25
N LEU A 194 -8.28 -19.70 -0.91
CA LEU A 194 -8.81 -18.62 -0.06
C LEU A 194 -7.97 -17.33 -0.24
N THR A 195 -8.63 -16.20 -0.46
CA THR A 195 -7.97 -14.90 -0.67
C THR A 195 -8.26 -13.85 0.41
N LEU A 196 -9.11 -14.16 1.38
CA LEU A 196 -9.47 -13.25 2.48
C LEU A 196 -9.67 -14.03 3.78
N LEU A 197 -8.90 -13.66 4.81
CA LEU A 197 -8.90 -14.27 6.14
C LEU A 197 -9.14 -13.21 7.22
N GLN A 198 -10.00 -13.52 8.19
CA GLN A 198 -10.17 -12.76 9.42
C GLN A 198 -9.66 -13.58 10.60
N TYR A 199 -8.67 -13.06 11.32
CA TYR A 199 -8.30 -13.62 12.60
C TYR A 199 -9.24 -13.09 13.69
N ARG A 200 -9.95 -14.02 14.33
CA ARG A 200 -10.89 -13.77 15.42
C ARG A 200 -10.62 -14.75 16.58
N ASP A 201 -10.16 -14.19 17.68
CA ASP A 201 -10.06 -14.87 18.98
C ASP A 201 -10.44 -13.91 20.11
N LYS A 202 -11.60 -14.15 20.73
CA LYS A 202 -12.13 -13.32 21.82
C LYS A 202 -11.68 -13.78 23.21
N THR A 203 -10.94 -14.89 23.30
CA THR A 203 -10.67 -15.59 24.58
C THR A 203 -9.19 -15.67 24.93
N ALA A 204 -8.28 -15.71 23.95
CA ALA A 204 -6.85 -15.81 24.20
C ALA A 204 -6.25 -14.55 24.85
N ASP A 205 -5.11 -14.66 25.51
CA ASP A 205 -4.37 -13.50 26.00
C ASP A 205 -3.73 -12.71 24.85
N ASP A 206 -3.49 -11.41 25.06
CA ASP A 206 -2.97 -10.50 24.02
C ASP A 206 -1.61 -10.95 23.48
N ALA A 207 -0.75 -11.56 24.30
CA ALA A 207 0.54 -12.12 23.86
C ALA A 207 0.35 -13.27 22.86
N ILE A 208 -0.58 -14.19 23.14
CA ILE A 208 -0.92 -15.32 22.27
C ILE A 208 -1.57 -14.80 20.98
N ARG A 209 -2.51 -13.84 21.10
CA ARG A 209 -3.15 -13.22 19.94
C ARG A 209 -2.11 -12.57 19.01
N LEU A 210 -1.16 -11.83 19.57
CA LEU A 210 -0.11 -11.18 18.81
C LEU A 210 0.78 -12.19 18.09
N GLU A 211 1.19 -13.26 18.77
CA GLU A 211 2.01 -14.32 18.17
C GLU A 211 1.29 -15.03 17.02
N GLN A 212 0.03 -15.43 17.24
CA GLN A 212 -0.78 -16.09 16.22
C GLN A 212 -1.07 -15.16 15.04
N ALA A 213 -1.41 -13.90 15.30
CA ALA A 213 -1.65 -12.91 14.25
C ALA A 213 -0.42 -12.67 13.39
N LYS A 214 0.80 -12.63 13.95
CA LYS A 214 2.05 -12.53 13.17
C LYS A 214 2.24 -13.73 12.24
N LYS A 215 2.03 -14.95 12.75
CA LYS A 215 2.17 -16.18 11.94
C LYS A 215 1.12 -16.24 10.81
N LEU A 216 -0.13 -15.92 11.12
CA LEU A 216 -1.22 -15.86 10.13
C LEU A 216 -0.98 -14.76 9.08
N ARG A 217 -0.46 -13.60 9.49
CA ARG A 217 -0.11 -12.51 8.57
C ARG A 217 0.93 -12.93 7.56
N GLN A 218 2.01 -13.57 8.03
CA GLN A 218 3.08 -14.09 7.18
C GLN A 218 2.54 -15.14 6.20
N LEU A 219 1.70 -16.04 6.69
CA LEU A 219 1.07 -17.06 5.86
C LEU A 219 0.19 -16.44 4.78
N CYS A 220 -0.72 -15.52 5.13
CA CYS A 220 -1.54 -14.82 4.14
C CYS A 220 -0.70 -14.08 3.11
N HIS A 221 0.41 -13.45 3.53
CA HIS A 221 1.33 -12.78 2.61
C HIS A 221 1.94 -13.74 1.59
N LEU A 222 2.39 -14.92 2.03
CA LEU A 222 2.97 -15.95 1.17
C LEU A 222 1.99 -16.42 0.07
N TYR A 223 0.71 -16.53 0.41
CA TYR A 223 -0.34 -16.97 -0.52
C TYR A 223 -1.06 -15.81 -1.24
N GLY A 224 -0.64 -14.56 -1.03
CA GLY A 224 -1.28 -13.38 -1.65
C GLY A 224 -2.70 -13.11 -1.18
N ALA A 225 -3.06 -13.51 0.04
CA ALA A 225 -4.37 -13.30 0.66
C ALA A 225 -4.39 -12.06 1.57
N LEU A 226 -5.56 -11.43 1.69
CA LEU A 226 -5.83 -10.35 2.65
C LEU A 226 -5.93 -10.89 4.07
N PHE A 227 -5.29 -10.21 5.01
CA PHE A 227 -5.35 -10.51 6.43
C PHE A 227 -6.03 -9.41 7.23
N ILE A 228 -7.16 -9.74 7.85
CA ILE A 228 -8.00 -8.84 8.63
C ILE A 228 -7.98 -9.23 10.12
N ILE A 229 -7.92 -8.26 11.01
CA ILE A 229 -8.08 -8.47 12.46
C ILE A 229 -9.50 -8.13 12.89
N ASN A 230 -10.13 -9.02 13.65
CA ASN A 230 -11.43 -8.75 14.26
C ASN A 230 -11.31 -7.78 15.45
N ASP A 231 -12.12 -6.73 15.48
CA ASP A 231 -12.35 -5.72 16.53
C ASP A 231 -11.12 -4.85 16.92
N ARG A 232 -9.94 -5.44 17.06
CA ARG A 232 -8.73 -4.82 17.65
C ARG A 232 -7.89 -4.03 16.63
N VAL A 233 -8.14 -2.72 16.55
CA VAL A 233 -7.38 -1.77 15.70
C VAL A 233 -5.89 -1.70 16.06
N ASP A 234 -5.58 -1.72 17.35
CA ASP A 234 -4.22 -1.72 17.88
C ASP A 234 -3.43 -2.98 17.46
N LEU A 235 -4.06 -4.17 17.52
CA LEU A 235 -3.44 -5.41 17.08
C LEU A 235 -3.21 -5.40 15.56
N ALA A 236 -4.15 -4.86 14.78
CA ALA A 236 -4.00 -4.70 13.34
C ALA A 236 -2.78 -3.85 12.96
N LEU A 237 -2.56 -2.75 13.68
CA LEU A 237 -1.37 -1.90 13.52
C LEU A 237 -0.09 -2.66 13.92
N ALA A 238 -0.11 -3.37 15.06
CA ALA A 238 1.05 -4.07 15.60
C ALA A 238 1.59 -5.19 14.69
N VAL A 239 0.74 -5.78 13.84
CA VAL A 239 1.14 -6.87 12.92
C VAL A 239 1.12 -6.45 11.44
N ASP A 240 0.91 -5.17 11.14
CA ASP A 240 0.70 -4.66 9.77
C ASP A 240 -0.34 -5.48 8.99
N ALA A 241 -1.51 -5.66 9.60
CA ALA A 241 -2.67 -6.26 8.94
C ALA A 241 -3.19 -5.37 7.80
N ASP A 242 -3.87 -5.99 6.85
CA ASP A 242 -4.46 -5.29 5.71
C ASP A 242 -5.72 -4.51 6.10
N GLY A 243 -6.30 -4.81 7.26
CA GLY A 243 -7.47 -4.11 7.77
C GLY A 243 -8.05 -4.68 9.07
N VAL A 244 -9.21 -4.15 9.45
CA VAL A 244 -10.03 -4.63 10.57
C VAL A 244 -11.44 -4.98 10.12
N HIS A 245 -12.13 -5.76 10.94
CA HIS A 245 -13.58 -5.92 10.87
C HIS A 245 -14.18 -5.57 12.22
N LEU A 246 -15.18 -4.69 12.23
CA LEU A 246 -15.76 -4.11 13.44
C LEU A 246 -17.23 -4.52 13.54
N GLY A 247 -17.66 -4.88 14.74
CA GLY A 247 -19.06 -5.02 15.14
C GLY A 247 -19.69 -3.69 15.55
N GLN A 248 -20.99 -3.71 15.79
CA GLN A 248 -21.77 -2.50 16.08
C GLN A 248 -21.36 -1.79 17.37
N GLN A 249 -20.84 -2.54 18.34
CA GLN A 249 -20.41 -2.06 19.66
C GLN A 249 -18.90 -1.80 19.73
N ASP A 250 -18.15 -2.07 18.65
CA ASP A 250 -16.71 -1.84 18.60
C ASP A 250 -16.40 -0.38 18.24
N MET A 251 -15.12 -0.06 18.07
CA MET A 251 -14.66 1.28 17.71
C MET A 251 -15.45 1.84 16.51
N PRO A 252 -15.90 3.11 16.55
CA PRO A 252 -16.52 3.77 15.40
C PRO A 252 -15.59 3.81 14.18
N ILE A 253 -16.16 3.75 12.97
CA ILE A 253 -15.40 3.66 11.72
C ILE A 253 -14.53 4.90 11.49
N ASP A 254 -15.03 6.08 11.82
CA ASP A 254 -14.31 7.35 11.70
C ASP A 254 -13.03 7.37 12.55
N ILE A 255 -13.11 6.92 13.80
CA ILE A 255 -11.96 6.79 14.70
C ILE A 255 -11.00 5.71 14.20
N ALA A 256 -11.51 4.53 13.81
CA ALA A 256 -10.68 3.47 13.26
C ALA A 256 -9.94 3.93 11.99
N ARG A 257 -10.60 4.71 11.12
CA ARG A 257 -10.00 5.30 9.91
C ARG A 257 -8.88 6.29 10.24
N GLN A 258 -9.05 7.12 11.27
CA GLN A 258 -7.99 8.04 11.73
C GLN A 258 -6.75 7.29 12.19
N LEU A 259 -6.91 6.16 12.90
CA LEU A 259 -5.79 5.36 13.42
C LEU A 259 -5.13 4.49 12.34
N LEU A 260 -5.92 3.87 11.47
CA LEU A 260 -5.43 2.93 10.46
C LEU A 260 -4.90 3.60 9.19
N GLY A 261 -5.31 4.85 8.96
CA GLY A 261 -5.07 5.60 7.74
C GLY A 261 -6.07 5.26 6.63
N SER A 262 -5.92 5.97 5.50
CA SER A 262 -6.82 5.91 4.34
C SER A 262 -6.78 4.60 3.54
N HIS A 263 -5.86 3.68 3.82
CA HIS A 263 -5.54 2.56 2.90
C HIS A 263 -5.72 1.16 3.47
N ARG A 264 -5.99 1.03 4.77
CA ARG A 264 -6.33 -0.26 5.37
C ARG A 264 -7.83 -0.47 5.28
N LEU A 265 -8.24 -1.71 5.10
CA LEU A 265 -9.64 -2.06 4.96
C LEU A 265 -10.36 -1.98 6.31
N ILE A 266 -11.59 -1.49 6.31
CA ILE A 266 -12.47 -1.46 7.47
C ILE A 266 -13.78 -2.15 7.07
N GLY A 267 -14.01 -3.34 7.61
CA GLY A 267 -15.26 -4.05 7.47
C GLY A 267 -16.23 -3.73 8.60
N ARG A 268 -17.53 -3.78 8.33
CA ARG A 268 -18.58 -3.63 9.36
C ARG A 268 -19.56 -4.80 9.35
N SER A 269 -19.85 -5.38 10.51
CA SER A 269 -20.95 -6.33 10.66
C SER A 269 -22.30 -5.60 10.63
N THR A 270 -23.25 -6.09 9.84
CA THR A 270 -24.58 -5.50 9.68
C THR A 270 -25.64 -6.60 9.77
N THR A 271 -26.76 -6.30 10.42
CA THR A 271 -27.83 -7.25 10.74
C THR A 271 -29.19 -6.84 10.19
N ASN A 272 -29.30 -5.64 9.62
CA ASN A 272 -30.52 -5.07 9.04
C ASN A 272 -30.18 -3.95 8.04
N PHE A 273 -31.19 -3.45 7.35
CA PHE A 273 -31.06 -2.47 6.28
C PHE A 273 -30.49 -1.13 6.78
N GLU A 274 -30.87 -0.70 7.99
CA GLU A 274 -30.44 0.55 8.60
C GLU A 274 -28.93 0.51 8.93
N GLU A 275 -28.46 -0.60 9.52
CA GLU A 275 -27.04 -0.82 9.81
C GLU A 275 -26.20 -0.87 8.52
N MET A 276 -26.74 -1.41 7.43
CA MET A 276 -26.08 -1.39 6.12
C MET A 276 -25.89 0.04 5.62
N GLN A 277 -26.96 0.84 5.62
CA GLN A 277 -26.89 2.22 5.14
C GLN A 277 -25.97 3.08 6.02
N GLY A 278 -26.00 2.86 7.34
CA GLY A 278 -25.06 3.48 8.28
C GLY A 278 -23.61 3.14 7.93
N ALA A 279 -23.29 1.85 7.78
CA ALA A 279 -21.94 1.41 7.44
C ALA A 279 -21.43 2.00 6.11
N ILE A 280 -22.28 2.09 5.09
CA ILE A 280 -21.94 2.72 3.80
C ILE A 280 -21.64 4.20 4.00
N THR A 281 -22.51 4.92 4.71
CA THR A 281 -22.38 6.36 4.97
C THR A 281 -21.13 6.69 5.79
N GLU A 282 -20.80 5.84 6.75
CA GLU A 282 -19.61 5.95 7.59
C GLU A 282 -18.30 5.63 6.85
N GLY A 283 -18.37 5.09 5.63
CA GLY A 283 -17.20 4.78 4.80
C GLY A 283 -16.56 3.43 5.08
N ALA A 284 -17.37 2.41 5.42
CA ALA A 284 -16.91 1.02 5.44
C ALA A 284 -16.45 0.59 4.04
N ASP A 285 -15.34 -0.16 3.98
CA ASP A 285 -14.81 -0.68 2.72
C ASP A 285 -15.54 -1.95 2.26
N TYR A 286 -16.14 -2.67 3.21
CA TYR A 286 -17.03 -3.81 2.96
C TYR A 286 -17.90 -4.09 4.18
N ILE A 287 -18.92 -4.93 4.02
CA ILE A 287 -19.81 -5.35 5.12
C ILE A 287 -19.99 -6.86 5.22
N GLY A 288 -20.25 -7.34 6.43
CA GLY A 288 -20.80 -8.67 6.68
C GLY A 288 -22.31 -8.57 6.79
N VAL A 289 -23.04 -9.32 5.96
CA VAL A 289 -24.51 -9.34 5.90
C VAL A 289 -25.00 -10.60 6.60
N GLY A 290 -25.48 -10.47 7.84
CA GLY A 290 -25.99 -11.62 8.58
C GLY A 290 -26.13 -11.39 10.09
N PRO A 291 -26.45 -12.43 10.87
CA PRO A 291 -26.41 -13.84 10.48
C PRO A 291 -27.55 -14.23 9.52
N VAL A 292 -27.25 -14.96 8.45
CA VAL A 292 -28.27 -15.48 7.50
C VAL A 292 -29.12 -16.56 8.15
N TYR A 293 -28.47 -17.52 8.83
CA TYR A 293 -29.12 -18.58 9.61
C TYR A 293 -28.76 -18.43 11.09
N GLU A 294 -29.56 -19.03 11.99
CA GLU A 294 -29.21 -19.06 13.40
C GLU A 294 -27.83 -19.72 13.61
N THR A 295 -27.00 -19.11 14.45
CA THR A 295 -25.66 -19.63 14.72
C THR A 295 -25.38 -19.70 16.21
N PRO A 296 -24.72 -20.77 16.70
CA PRO A 296 -24.20 -20.81 18.06
C PRO A 296 -23.12 -19.74 18.33
N THR A 297 -22.45 -19.24 17.28
CA THR A 297 -21.31 -18.31 17.37
C THR A 297 -21.73 -16.89 17.82
N LYS A 298 -23.02 -16.53 17.70
CA LYS A 298 -23.63 -15.32 18.27
C LYS A 298 -24.99 -15.69 18.89
N ALA A 299 -24.96 -16.38 20.03
CA ALA A 299 -26.17 -16.81 20.74
C ALA A 299 -27.10 -15.62 21.07
N GLY A 300 -28.40 -15.74 20.75
CA GLY A 300 -29.45 -14.83 21.21
C GLY A 300 -29.87 -13.70 20.24
N LYS A 301 -29.36 -13.65 19.01
CA LYS A 301 -29.89 -12.75 17.96
C LYS A 301 -30.68 -13.55 16.92
N PRO A 302 -31.92 -13.14 16.57
CA PRO A 302 -32.65 -13.77 15.48
C PRO A 302 -31.86 -13.64 14.18
N ALA A 303 -31.96 -14.65 13.32
CA ALA A 303 -31.37 -14.59 12.00
C ALA A 303 -31.99 -13.44 11.19
N ALA A 304 -31.15 -12.67 10.48
CA ALA A 304 -31.62 -11.65 9.55
C ALA A 304 -32.28 -12.27 8.30
N GLY A 305 -31.95 -13.53 8.00
CA GLY A 305 -32.57 -14.31 6.95
C GLY A 305 -32.12 -13.94 5.53
N LEU A 306 -32.67 -14.67 4.56
CA LEU A 306 -32.39 -14.48 3.13
C LEU A 306 -33.01 -13.19 2.56
N GLU A 307 -34.00 -12.61 3.23
CA GLU A 307 -34.57 -11.32 2.84
C GLU A 307 -33.53 -10.20 2.94
N TYR A 308 -32.73 -10.20 4.01
CA TYR A 308 -31.66 -9.23 4.16
C TYR A 308 -30.56 -9.39 3.10
N VAL A 309 -30.22 -10.64 2.76
CA VAL A 309 -29.29 -10.95 1.65
C VAL A 309 -29.82 -10.41 0.32
N SER A 310 -31.10 -10.65 0.03
CA SER A 310 -31.77 -10.19 -1.18
C SER A 310 -31.81 -8.66 -1.30
N TYR A 311 -31.97 -7.98 -0.16
CA TYR A 311 -31.89 -6.53 -0.11
C TYR A 311 -30.47 -6.01 -0.37
N ALA A 312 -29.45 -6.63 0.26
CA ALA A 312 -28.05 -6.26 0.05
C ALA A 312 -27.64 -6.44 -1.42
N ALA A 313 -28.07 -7.52 -2.08
CA ALA A 313 -27.81 -7.76 -3.49
C ALA A 313 -28.33 -6.64 -4.42
N LYS A 314 -29.45 -5.99 -4.04
CA LYS A 314 -30.07 -4.91 -4.83
C LYS A 314 -29.54 -3.53 -4.49
N ASN A 315 -29.06 -3.30 -3.26
CA ASN A 315 -28.86 -1.95 -2.73
C ASN A 315 -27.44 -1.66 -2.23
N CYS A 316 -26.56 -2.66 -2.07
CA CYS A 316 -25.22 -2.46 -1.52
C CYS A 316 -24.20 -2.15 -2.63
N PRO A 317 -23.60 -0.95 -2.66
CA PRO A 317 -22.66 -0.54 -3.72
C PRO A 317 -21.20 -0.95 -3.44
N ILE A 318 -20.92 -1.47 -2.25
CA ILE A 318 -19.58 -1.90 -1.80
C ILE A 318 -19.54 -3.43 -1.67
N PRO A 319 -18.36 -4.07 -1.60
CA PRO A 319 -18.27 -5.49 -1.36
C PRO A 319 -19.01 -5.88 -0.09
N TRP A 320 -19.74 -6.98 -0.15
CA TRP A 320 -20.44 -7.52 1.01
C TRP A 320 -20.36 -9.04 1.00
N PHE A 321 -20.38 -9.64 2.18
CA PHE A 321 -20.27 -11.08 2.36
C PHE A 321 -21.45 -11.58 3.18
N ALA A 322 -22.28 -12.46 2.61
CA ALA A 322 -23.30 -13.15 3.38
C ALA A 322 -22.61 -14.02 4.43
N ILE A 323 -23.03 -13.92 5.70
CA ILE A 323 -22.38 -14.63 6.80
C ILE A 323 -23.40 -15.20 7.77
N GLY A 324 -23.08 -16.33 8.40
CA GLY A 324 -23.84 -16.87 9.52
C GLY A 324 -24.55 -18.17 9.15
N GLY A 325 -23.96 -19.29 9.59
CA GLY A 325 -24.54 -20.62 9.44
C GLY A 325 -24.44 -21.20 8.02
N ILE A 326 -23.66 -20.57 7.13
CA ILE A 326 -23.50 -21.00 5.74
C ILE A 326 -22.55 -22.19 5.64
N ASP A 327 -22.99 -23.26 4.98
CA ASP A 327 -22.22 -24.47 4.70
C ASP A 327 -22.58 -25.07 3.33
N ALA A 328 -22.03 -26.25 3.01
CA ALA A 328 -22.22 -26.89 1.72
C ALA A 328 -23.68 -27.28 1.40
N ASN A 329 -24.55 -27.39 2.41
CA ASN A 329 -25.94 -27.82 2.27
C ASN A 329 -26.89 -26.66 1.98
N ASN A 330 -26.59 -25.46 2.46
CA ASN A 330 -27.49 -24.29 2.37
C ASN A 330 -26.91 -23.12 1.55
N ILE A 331 -25.72 -23.28 0.99
CA ILE A 331 -25.07 -22.25 0.15
C ILE A 331 -25.90 -21.85 -1.07
N ASN A 332 -26.64 -22.78 -1.67
CA ASN A 332 -27.44 -22.51 -2.86
C ASN A 332 -28.55 -21.50 -2.57
N ASP A 333 -29.24 -21.61 -1.44
CA ASP A 333 -30.29 -20.66 -1.06
C ASP A 333 -29.73 -19.24 -0.89
N VAL A 334 -28.48 -19.12 -0.43
CA VAL A 334 -27.78 -17.83 -0.26
C VAL A 334 -27.37 -17.25 -1.61
N ILE A 335 -26.94 -18.10 -2.55
CA ILE A 335 -26.65 -17.71 -3.94
C ILE A 335 -27.93 -17.26 -4.64
N ASP A 336 -29.02 -18.01 -4.49
CA ASP A 336 -30.32 -17.73 -5.10
C ASP A 336 -30.91 -16.42 -4.55
N ALA A 337 -30.60 -16.07 -3.30
CA ALA A 337 -30.90 -14.76 -2.71
C ALA A 337 -30.00 -13.62 -3.26
N GLY A 338 -29.06 -13.90 -4.17
CA GLY A 338 -28.24 -12.92 -4.87
C GLY A 338 -26.83 -12.72 -4.30
N ALA A 339 -26.37 -13.56 -3.37
CA ALA A 339 -25.01 -13.46 -2.87
C ALA A 339 -23.98 -13.99 -3.88
N ASP A 340 -23.02 -13.15 -4.24
CA ASP A 340 -21.86 -13.50 -5.05
C ASP A 340 -20.58 -13.65 -4.21
N ARG A 341 -20.69 -13.53 -2.88
CA ARG A 341 -19.62 -13.67 -1.89
C ARG A 341 -20.18 -14.17 -0.56
N ILE A 342 -19.46 -15.09 0.07
CA ILE A 342 -19.84 -15.64 1.38
C ILE A 342 -18.69 -15.59 2.38
N ALA A 343 -19.05 -15.53 3.66
CA ALA A 343 -18.13 -15.74 4.77
C ALA A 343 -18.53 -16.94 5.61
N VAL A 344 -17.55 -17.77 5.96
CA VAL A 344 -17.74 -19.01 6.72
C VAL A 344 -16.80 -19.09 7.93
N VAL A 345 -17.24 -19.81 8.95
CA VAL A 345 -16.44 -20.11 10.15
C VAL A 345 -16.25 -21.61 10.26
N ARG A 346 -17.28 -22.31 10.79
CA ARG A 346 -17.22 -23.74 11.11
C ARG A 346 -16.99 -24.61 9.88
N SER A 347 -17.62 -24.28 8.76
CA SER A 347 -17.55 -25.04 7.51
C SER A 347 -16.12 -25.26 7.03
N LEU A 348 -15.18 -24.37 7.38
CA LEU A 348 -13.75 -24.55 7.11
C LEU A 348 -12.96 -24.90 8.37
N MET A 349 -13.21 -24.23 9.49
CA MET A 349 -12.43 -24.45 10.73
C MET A 349 -12.61 -25.85 11.33
N GLN A 350 -13.68 -26.56 10.97
CA GLN A 350 -14.01 -27.92 11.44
C GLN A 350 -14.02 -28.94 10.30
N ALA A 351 -13.55 -28.57 9.10
CA ALA A 351 -13.47 -29.49 7.98
C ALA A 351 -12.29 -30.47 8.17
N GLU A 352 -12.53 -31.76 7.90
CA GLU A 352 -11.46 -32.77 7.84
C GLU A 352 -10.48 -32.48 6.70
N GLN A 353 -10.96 -31.92 5.58
CA GLN A 353 -10.17 -31.57 4.41
C GLN A 353 -10.42 -30.11 3.98
N PRO A 354 -9.87 -29.11 4.71
CA PRO A 354 -10.15 -27.70 4.46
C PRO A 354 -9.82 -27.25 3.03
N THR A 355 -8.77 -27.82 2.42
CA THR A 355 -8.40 -27.55 1.02
C THR A 355 -9.55 -27.86 0.06
N LEU A 356 -10.14 -29.07 0.16
CA LEU A 356 -11.22 -29.50 -0.73
C LEU A 356 -12.51 -28.72 -0.48
N VAL A 357 -12.80 -28.42 0.80
CA VAL A 357 -13.98 -27.61 1.13
C VAL A 357 -13.85 -26.20 0.58
N THR A 358 -12.69 -25.56 0.70
CA THR A 358 -12.43 -24.24 0.08
C THR A 358 -12.67 -24.29 -1.43
N GLN A 359 -12.09 -25.28 -2.13
CA GLN A 359 -12.25 -25.45 -3.57
C GLN A 359 -13.72 -25.65 -3.96
N TYR A 360 -14.44 -26.47 -3.21
CA TYR A 360 -15.87 -26.69 -3.41
C TYR A 360 -16.67 -25.39 -3.25
N LEU A 361 -16.50 -24.65 -2.16
CA LEU A 361 -17.22 -23.40 -1.90
C LEU A 361 -16.93 -22.35 -2.99
N LEU A 362 -15.67 -22.21 -3.40
CA LEU A 362 -15.29 -21.32 -4.51
C LEU A 362 -15.93 -21.77 -5.84
N SER A 363 -16.00 -23.07 -6.11
CA SER A 363 -16.65 -23.58 -7.32
C SER A 363 -18.14 -23.25 -7.37
N GLN A 364 -18.83 -23.24 -6.22
CA GLN A 364 -20.24 -22.83 -6.15
C GLN A 364 -20.41 -21.34 -6.46
N MET A 365 -19.54 -20.48 -5.91
CA MET A 365 -19.55 -19.03 -6.18
C MET A 365 -19.28 -18.69 -7.65
N ASN A 366 -18.51 -19.52 -8.36
CA ASN A 366 -18.18 -19.32 -9.78
C ASN A 366 -19.29 -19.77 -10.75
N ARG A 367 -20.32 -20.49 -10.28
CA ARG A 367 -21.50 -20.83 -11.11
C ARG A 367 -22.31 -19.60 -11.49
N ILE A 368 -22.06 -18.47 -10.82
CA ILE A 368 -22.70 -17.19 -11.06
C ILE A 368 -21.95 -16.44 -12.17
N LYS A 369 -22.35 -16.62 -13.45
CA LYS A 369 -22.28 -15.59 -14.54
C LYS A 369 -22.73 -16.12 -15.92
N PRO A 370 -23.26 -15.27 -16.83
CA PRO A 370 -23.78 -13.91 -16.68
C PRO A 370 -25.30 -13.82 -17.00
N GLU A 371 -26.06 -12.96 -16.32
CA GLU A 371 -27.21 -12.36 -16.99
C GLU A 371 -26.69 -11.25 -17.91
N SER A 372 -27.21 -11.30 -19.13
CA SER A 372 -26.89 -10.55 -20.35
C SER A 372 -26.78 -9.04 -20.22
#